data_AF-A0A1Q3K197-F1
#
_entry.id   AF-A0A1Q3K197-F1
#
_cell.length_a   1.000
_cell.length_b   1.000
_cell.length_c   1.000
_cell.angle_alpha   90.00
_cell.angle_beta   90.00
_cell.angle_gamma   90.00
#
_symmetry.space_group_name_H-M   'P 1'
#
loop_
_entity.id
_entity.type
_entity.pdbx_description
1 polymer ?
#
loop_
_entity_poly.entity_id
_entity_poly.type
_entity_poly.pdbx_seq_one_letter_code
_entity_poly.pdbx_strand_id
1 'polypeptide(L)'
;MNKHNTGKAFEGAHPKDTESRAVYNYLFKRPATATQVSVALKIYRPNLCRRKRTLEKVDKLRQVKKVICPITKHWAWQLTCTPDLFPKRSQLNLFGEGGPGL
;
A
#
# COMPACT_ATOMS: atom_id res chain seq x y z
N MET A 1 -27.13 25.27 -9.01
CA MET A 1 -26.26 26.30 -8.42
C MET A 1 -25.25 25.61 -7.50
N ASN A 2 -24.15 25.06 -8.05
CA ASN A 2 -23.22 24.21 -7.30
C ASN A 2 -21.99 25.02 -6.86
N LYS A 3 -21.98 25.46 -5.60
CA LYS A 3 -20.95 26.30 -4.99
C LYS A 3 -19.78 25.49 -4.41
N HIS A 4 -19.20 24.56 -5.18
CA HIS A 4 -18.06 23.75 -4.71
C HIS A 4 -16.96 23.66 -5.76
N ASN A 5 -16.40 24.79 -6.16
CA ASN A 5 -15.03 24.79 -6.65
C ASN A 5 -14.36 26.14 -6.37
N THR A 6 -14.03 26.36 -5.09
CA THR A 6 -13.08 27.41 -4.72
C THR A 6 -11.69 26.92 -5.13
N GLY A 7 -11.34 27.17 -6.39
CA GLY A 7 -10.02 26.93 -6.94
C GLY A 7 -8.99 27.80 -6.22
N LYS A 8 -8.42 27.26 -5.14
CA LYS A 8 -7.18 27.79 -4.58
C LYS A 8 -6.05 27.15 -5.39
N ALA A 9 -5.37 27.96 -6.19
CA ALA A 9 -4.14 27.58 -6.87
C ALA A 9 -3.14 27.07 -5.83
N PHE A 10 -2.61 25.85 -6.03
CA PHE A 10 -1.50 25.35 -5.23
C PHE A 10 -0.25 25.42 -6.10
N GLU A 11 0.58 26.41 -5.83
CA GLU A 11 1.99 26.39 -6.20
C GLU A 11 2.65 25.20 -5.50
N GLY A 12 3.27 24.31 -6.28
CA GLY A 12 4.06 23.19 -5.76
C GLY A 12 3.32 21.83 -5.73
N ALA A 13 3.91 20.87 -6.46
CA ALA A 13 3.56 19.46 -6.57
C ALA A 13 2.14 19.11 -7.06
N HIS A 14 2.05 18.29 -8.11
CA HIS A 14 0.79 17.82 -8.65
C HIS A 14 -0.01 17.07 -7.56
N PRO A 15 -1.34 17.27 -7.42
CA PRO A 15 -2.15 16.63 -6.37
C PRO A 15 -2.03 15.09 -6.33
N LYS A 16 -1.69 14.49 -7.47
CA LYS A 16 -1.43 13.05 -7.55
C LYS A 16 -0.20 12.60 -6.74
N ASP A 17 0.84 13.43 -6.73
CA ASP A 17 2.13 13.12 -6.11
C ASP A 17 2.06 13.31 -4.60
N THR A 18 1.32 14.33 -4.14
CA THR A 18 1.10 14.60 -2.72
C THR A 18 0.36 13.45 -2.04
N GLU A 19 -0.72 12.95 -2.64
CA GLU A 19 -1.47 11.81 -2.12
C GLU A 19 -0.65 10.51 -2.15
N SER A 20 0.16 10.26 -3.20
CA SER A 20 1.03 9.08 -3.26
C SER A 20 2.10 9.10 -2.18
N ARG A 21 2.71 10.26 -1.94
CA ARG A 21 3.67 10.48 -0.86
C ARG A 21 3.03 10.33 0.52
N ALA A 22 1.82 10.84 0.70
CA ALA A 22 1.07 10.68 1.96
C ALA A 22 0.76 9.21 2.27
N VAL A 23 0.31 8.45 1.27
CA VAL A 23 0.04 7.01 1.42
C VAL A 23 1.32 6.24 1.76
N TYR A 24 2.41 6.51 1.04
CA TYR A 24 3.71 5.88 1.31
C TYR A 24 4.20 6.19 2.73
N ASN A 25 4.22 7.46 3.12
CA ASN A 25 4.66 7.89 4.46
C ASN A 25 3.80 7.27 5.57
N TYR A 26 2.49 7.16 5.36
CA TYR A 26 1.58 6.54 6.32
C TYR A 26 1.90 5.05 6.50
N LEU A 27 2.05 4.32 5.39
CA LEU A 27 2.33 2.88 5.39
C LEU A 27 3.76 2.52 5.79
N PHE A 28 4.70 3.46 5.67
CA PHE A 28 6.08 3.33 6.15
C PHE A 28 6.16 3.46 7.67
N LYS A 29 5.31 4.30 8.27
CA LYS A 29 5.24 4.46 9.73
C LYS A 29 4.47 3.34 10.42
N ARG A 30 3.37 2.88 9.80
CA ARG A 30 2.52 1.84 10.39
C ARG A 30 1.86 0.95 9.33
N PRO A 31 1.87 -0.38 9.53
CA PRO A 31 1.12 -1.28 8.68
C PRO A 31 -0.39 -1.11 8.86
N ALA A 32 -1.14 -0.95 7.78
CA ALA A 32 -2.57 -0.68 7.82
C ALA A 32 -3.32 -1.29 6.64
N THR A 33 -4.63 -1.45 6.79
CA THR A 33 -5.52 -1.87 5.69
C THR A 33 -5.84 -0.69 4.77
N ALA A 34 -6.21 -0.99 3.52
CA ALA A 34 -6.58 0.06 2.55
C ALA A 34 -7.73 0.95 3.06
N THR A 35 -8.72 0.39 3.75
CA THR A 35 -9.82 1.19 4.30
C THR A 35 -9.35 2.11 5.42
N GLN A 36 -8.44 1.66 6.29
CA GLN A 36 -7.85 2.51 7.31
C GLN A 36 -7.06 3.68 6.70
N VAL A 37 -6.29 3.44 5.65
CA VAL A 37 -5.54 4.49 4.95
C VAL A 37 -6.50 5.49 4.28
N SER A 38 -7.53 5.01 3.60
CA SER A 38 -8.53 5.86 2.94
C SER A 38 -9.25 6.78 3.94
N VAL A 39 -9.66 6.24 5.09
CA VAL A 39 -10.33 7.03 6.13
C VAL A 39 -9.37 8.01 6.80
N ALA A 40 -8.14 7.57 7.14
CA ALA A 40 -7.18 8.42 7.84
C ALA A 40 -6.66 9.58 6.99
N LEU A 41 -6.45 9.36 5.69
CA LEU A 41 -5.98 10.39 4.75
C LEU A 41 -7.12 11.09 4.01
N LYS A 42 -8.38 10.71 4.25
CA LYS A 42 -9.57 11.21 3.54
C LYS A 42 -9.43 11.12 2.01
N ILE A 43 -8.78 10.05 1.53
CA ILE A 43 -8.57 9.79 0.10
C ILE A 43 -9.69 8.88 -0.42
N TYR A 44 -10.25 9.22 -1.59
CA TYR A 44 -11.24 8.39 -2.25
C TYR A 44 -10.69 6.99 -2.58
N ARG A 45 -11.44 5.94 -2.23
CA ARG A 45 -10.96 4.55 -2.24
C ARG A 45 -10.40 4.09 -3.60
N PRO A 46 -11.05 4.34 -4.76
CA PRO A 46 -10.48 4.03 -6.07
C PRO A 46 -9.11 4.66 -6.34
N ASN A 47 -8.89 5.90 -5.90
CA ASN A 47 -7.59 6.56 -6.08
C ASN A 47 -6.50 5.85 -5.26
N LEU A 48 -6.84 5.47 -4.03
CA LEU A 48 -5.94 4.67 -3.19
C LEU A 48 -5.63 3.31 -3.84
N CYS A 49 -6.62 2.61 -4.38
CA CYS A 49 -6.40 1.32 -5.06
C CYS A 49 -5.48 1.46 -6.27
N ARG A 50 -5.62 2.52 -7.08
CA ARG A 50 -4.69 2.80 -8.20
C ARG A 50 -3.26 3.03 -7.71
N ARG A 51 -3.09 3.88 -6.70
CA ARG A 51 -1.76 4.18 -6.12
C ARG A 51 -1.11 2.97 -5.49
N LYS A 52 -1.88 2.20 -4.72
CA LYS A 52 -1.43 0.94 -4.14
C LYS A 52 -0.85 0.05 -5.22
N ARG A 53 -1.55 -0.10 -6.35
CA ARG A 53 -1.07 -0.94 -7.46
C ARG A 53 0.23 -0.42 -8.06
N THR A 54 0.39 0.90 -8.20
CA THR A 54 1.66 1.50 -8.63
C THR A 54 2.79 1.20 -7.64
N LEU A 55 2.54 1.32 -6.34
CA LEU A 55 3.53 1.02 -5.29
C LEU A 55 3.92 -0.46 -5.23
N GLU A 56 2.98 -1.38 -5.47
CA GLU A 56 3.26 -2.81 -5.60
C GLU A 56 4.15 -3.10 -6.83
N LYS A 57 3.90 -2.44 -7.97
CA LYS A 57 4.69 -2.64 -9.19
C LYS A 57 6.15 -2.22 -9.04
N VAL A 58 6.42 -1.21 -8.21
CA VAL A 58 7.78 -0.74 -7.91
C VAL A 58 8.38 -1.42 -6.66
N ASP A 59 7.78 -2.51 -6.18
CA ASP A 59 8.16 -3.30 -5.00
C ASP A 59 8.33 -2.48 -3.70
N LYS A 60 7.62 -1.33 -3.59
CA LYS A 60 7.64 -0.46 -2.40
C LYS A 60 6.52 -0.77 -1.40
N LEU A 61 5.62 -1.70 -1.72
CA LEU A 61 4.49 -2.06 -0.88
C LEU A 61 4.27 -3.57 -0.92
N ARG A 62 4.16 -4.19 0.26
CA ARG A 62 3.86 -5.61 0.41
C ARG A 62 2.72 -5.87 1.39
N GLN A 63 2.10 -7.03 1.23
CA GLN A 63 1.08 -7.54 2.13
C GLN A 63 1.77 -8.35 3.23
N VAL A 64 1.49 -8.03 4.50
CA VAL A 64 2.16 -8.66 5.66
C VAL A 64 1.36 -9.87 6.13
N LYS A 65 0.08 -9.65 6.47
CA LYS A 65 -0.83 -10.68 7.00
C LYS A 65 -2.29 -10.29 6.78
N LYS A 66 -3.21 -11.26 6.84
CA LYS A 66 -4.65 -11.00 6.91
C LYS A 66 -5.03 -10.62 8.33
N VAL A 67 -5.77 -9.53 8.48
CA VAL A 67 -6.33 -9.05 9.76
C VAL A 67 -7.80 -8.66 9.56
N ILE A 68 -8.59 -8.69 10.63
CA ILE A 68 -9.92 -8.09 10.60
C ILE A 68 -9.75 -6.56 10.63
N CYS A 69 -10.27 -5.87 9.62
CA CYS A 69 -10.26 -4.42 9.57
C CYS A 69 -11.16 -3.86 10.69
N PRO A 70 -10.68 -2.96 11.57
CA PRO A 70 -11.49 -2.45 12.68
C PRO A 70 -12.66 -1.59 12.22
N ILE A 71 -12.58 -1.00 11.02
CA ILE A 71 -13.59 -0.11 10.43
C ILE A 71 -14.70 -0.92 9.76
N THR A 72 -14.32 -1.84 8.86
CA THR A 72 -15.30 -2.61 8.06
C THR A 72 -15.67 -3.94 8.69
N LYS A 73 -14.98 -4.38 9.76
CA LYS A 73 -15.16 -5.68 10.42
C LYS A 73 -15.01 -6.91 9.51
N HIS A 74 -14.41 -6.72 8.33
CA HIS A 74 -14.12 -7.79 7.38
C HIS A 74 -12.63 -8.10 7.32
N TRP A 75 -12.29 -9.32 6.94
CA TRP A 75 -10.92 -9.74 6.67
C TRP A 75 -10.31 -8.93 5.54
N ALA A 76 -9.14 -8.35 5.79
CA ALA A 76 -8.39 -7.55 4.84
C ALA A 76 -6.88 -7.80 5.00
N TRP A 77 -6.15 -7.60 3.90
CA TRP A 77 -4.70 -7.62 3.94
C TRP A 77 -4.14 -6.35 4.57
N GLN A 78 -3.26 -6.52 5.55
CA GLN A 78 -2.48 -5.44 6.12
C GLN A 78 -1.30 -5.12 5.18
N LEU A 79 -1.17 -3.85 4.81
CA LEU A 79 -0.16 -3.35 3.87
C LEU A 79 0.93 -2.63 4.64
N THR A 80 2.18 -2.75 4.17
CA THR A 80 3.32 -1.98 4.70
C THR A 80 4.23 -1.52 3.57
N CYS A 81 4.90 -0.39 3.80
CA CYS A 81 6.01 0.09 2.97
C CYS A 81 7.36 0.00 3.70
N THR A 82 7.39 -0.53 4.92
CA THR A 82 8.60 -0.71 5.73
C THR A 82 9.31 -1.99 5.27
N PRO A 83 10.53 -1.91 4.71
CA PRO A 83 11.24 -3.09 4.20
C PRO A 83 11.46 -4.18 5.26
N ASP A 84 11.66 -3.78 6.52
CA ASP A 84 11.90 -4.70 7.65
C ASP A 84 10.70 -5.61 7.94
N LEU A 85 9.50 -5.15 7.57
CA LEU A 85 8.24 -5.88 7.76
C LEU A 85 7.84 -6.66 6.51
N PHE A 86 8.65 -6.62 5.46
CA PHE A 86 8.36 -7.39 4.26
C PHE A 86 8.49 -8.87 4.58
N PRO A 87 7.53 -9.70 4.14
CA PRO A 87 7.63 -11.13 4.35
C PRO A 87 8.93 -11.61 3.70
N LYS A 88 9.80 -12.24 4.51
CA LYS A 88 11.01 -12.89 4.00
C LYS A 88 10.56 -13.87 2.93
N ARG A 89 11.06 -13.70 1.70
CA ARG A 89 10.87 -14.72 0.67
C ARG A 89 11.64 -15.94 1.16
N SER A 90 10.96 -16.93 1.71
CA SER A 90 11.51 -18.28 1.79
C SER A 90 11.58 -18.77 0.35
N GLN A 91 12.67 -18.42 -0.33
CA GLN A 91 13.03 -19.01 -1.60
C GLN A 91 13.19 -20.50 -1.28
N LEU A 92 12.17 -21.30 -1.58
CA LEU A 92 12.30 -22.74 -1.59
C LEU A 92 13.44 -23.04 -2.56
N ASN A 93 14.47 -23.72 -2.09
CA ASN A 93 15.48 -24.35 -2.93
C ASN A 93 14.73 -25.35 -3.82
N LEU A 94 14.15 -24.86 -4.92
CA LEU A 94 13.32 -25.65 -5.83
C LEU A 94 14.17 -26.68 -6.60
N PHE A 95 15.49 -26.56 -6.48
CA PHE A 95 16.50 -27.48 -6.99
C PHE A 95 17.38 -27.89 -5.81
N GLY A 96 16.87 -28.79 -4.97
CA GLY A 96 17.75 -29.63 -4.16
C GLY A 96 18.59 -30.48 -5.10
N GLU A 97 19.89 -30.50 -4.84
CA GLU A 97 20.98 -31.13 -5.58
C GLU A 97 20.56 -32.33 -6.44
N GLY A 98 20.70 -32.18 -7.75
CA GLY A 98 20.70 -33.32 -8.66
C GLY A 98 21.92 -34.18 -8.37
N GLY A 99 21.72 -35.32 -7.70
CA GLY A 99 22.67 -36.41 -7.74
C GLY A 99 22.40 -37.30 -8.95
N PRO A 100 23.30 -37.38 -9.93
CA PRO A 100 23.53 -38.62 -10.64
C PRO A 100 24.63 -39.37 -9.88
N GLY A 101 24.22 -40.37 -9.09
CA GLY A 101 25.12 -41.45 -8.73
C GLY A 101 25.46 -42.20 -10.02
N LEU A 102 26.65 -41.93 -10.55
CA LEU A 102 27.38 -42.82 -11.46
C LEU A 102 28.37 -43.63 -10.62
#